data_AF-Q90968-F1
#
_entry.id   AF-Q90968-F1
#
_cell.length_a   1.000
_cell.length_b   1.000
_cell.length_c   1.000
_cell.angle_alpha   90.00
_cell.angle_beta   90.00
_cell.angle_gamma   90.00
#
_symmetry.space_group_name_H-M   'P 1'
#
loop_
_entity.id
_entity.type
_entity.pdbx_description
1 polymer ?
#
loop_
_entity_poly.entity_id
_entity_poly.type
_entity_poly.pdbx_seq_one_letter_code
_entity_poly.pdbx_strand_id
1 'polypeptide(L)'
;YDCVEALAVPRRLHDVTNRGACALRKAGCGPRYGPRCGALPCAWPGAAPHGAETQSSSSEEMVPNSPSPPPPPRVYKPCFVCSDKSSGYHYGVSSCEGCKGFFRRSIQKNMVYTCHRDKNCQINKVTRNRCQFCRLQKCFEVGMSKEAVRNDRNKKKKEVKEEAADSPELSPALEELIQKVSRAHQETFPSLCQLGKYTMSSSAQHRVQLDPGLWDKFSELATKCIIKIVEFAKRLPGFTALSIADQITLLKAACLDILMLRICTRYTLEQDTMTFSDGLTLNRTQMHNAGFGPLTDLVFAFAGQLLPLEMDDTETGLLSAICLICGDRQDLEEPEQVERLQEPLLEALRVYARRRRPSKPHMFPRMLMKITDLRGISTKGAERAITLKMEIPGPMPPLIREMLENPEMFEEEPPPDPPAAPASP
;
A
#
# COMPACT_ATOMS: atom_id res chain seq x y z
N TYR A 1 -21.04 10.02 10.97
CA TYR A 1 -19.92 9.17 10.54
C TYR A 1 -19.36 8.47 11.77
N ASP A 2 -20.17 7.55 12.29
CA ASP A 2 -19.82 6.58 13.32
C ASP A 2 -18.92 5.50 12.70
N CYS A 3 -17.97 4.89 13.42
CA CYS A 3 -17.25 3.71 12.90
C CYS A 3 -18.24 2.59 12.53
N VAL A 4 -19.38 2.51 13.23
CA VAL A 4 -20.46 1.56 12.96
C VAL A 4 -21.07 1.79 11.56
N GLU A 5 -21.28 3.04 11.14
CA GLU A 5 -21.78 3.37 9.79
C GLU A 5 -20.75 3.02 8.71
N ALA A 6 -19.47 3.23 8.98
CA ALA A 6 -18.41 2.90 8.04
C ALA A 6 -18.26 1.38 7.84
N LEU A 7 -18.67 0.56 8.83
CA LEU A 7 -18.63 -0.91 8.79
C LEU A 7 -19.83 -1.56 8.08
N ALA A 8 -20.93 -0.83 7.87
CA ALA A 8 -22.15 -1.38 7.27
C ALA A 8 -22.04 -1.65 5.76
N VAL A 9 -22.29 -2.90 5.33
CA VAL A 9 -22.53 -3.30 3.93
C VAL A 9 -24.04 -3.09 3.61
N PRO A 10 -24.46 -2.78 2.37
CA PRO A 10 -25.85 -2.37 2.10
C PRO A 10 -26.82 -3.50 2.43
N ARG A 11 -27.73 -3.27 3.39
CA ARG A 11 -28.86 -4.16 3.64
C ARG A 11 -29.76 -4.16 2.41
N ARG A 12 -29.90 -5.33 1.76
CA ARG A 12 -31.02 -5.61 0.86
C ARG A 12 -32.30 -5.51 1.68
N LEU A 13 -33.18 -4.57 1.34
CA LEU A 13 -34.55 -4.59 1.83
C LEU A 13 -35.21 -5.87 1.29
N HIS A 14 -35.56 -6.78 2.20
CA HIS A 14 -36.57 -7.79 1.95
C HIS A 14 -37.90 -7.32 2.54
N ASP A 15 -38.90 -7.49 1.69
CA ASP A 15 -40.29 -7.08 1.73
C ASP A 15 -41.09 -7.69 2.88
N VAL A 16 -42.05 -6.93 3.41
CA VAL A 16 -43.07 -7.39 4.37
C VAL A 16 -44.42 -7.42 3.66
N THR A 17 -44.93 -8.63 3.54
CA THR A 17 -46.25 -9.10 3.10
C THR A 17 -47.45 -8.23 3.49
N ASN A 18 -48.44 -8.02 2.60
CA ASN A 18 -49.69 -8.84 2.58
C ASN A 18 -50.70 -8.48 1.44
N ARG A 19 -51.22 -9.55 0.82
CA ARG A 19 -52.59 -9.81 0.30
C ARG A 19 -53.19 -9.01 -0.87
N GLY A 20 -53.46 -9.76 -1.95
CA GLY A 20 -54.53 -9.50 -2.92
C GLY A 20 -54.50 -10.51 -4.07
N ALA A 21 -55.41 -11.48 -4.06
CA ALA A 21 -55.46 -12.66 -4.93
C ALA A 21 -55.69 -12.35 -6.43
N CYS A 22 -55.20 -13.20 -7.34
CA CYS A 22 -56.05 -14.15 -8.09
C CYS A 22 -55.22 -15.01 -9.09
N ALA A 23 -55.24 -16.33 -8.87
CA ALA A 23 -55.43 -17.41 -9.85
C ALA A 23 -54.61 -17.42 -11.17
N LEU A 24 -53.72 -18.42 -11.36
CA LEU A 24 -54.01 -19.75 -11.93
C LEU A 24 -52.73 -20.50 -12.39
N ARG A 25 -52.65 -21.77 -11.97
CA ARG A 25 -52.05 -22.99 -12.60
C ARG A 25 -50.61 -22.92 -13.14
N LYS A 26 -49.65 -23.57 -12.47
CA LYS A 26 -49.28 -25.02 -12.46
C LYS A 26 -48.66 -25.57 -13.76
N ALA A 27 -47.45 -26.09 -13.55
CA ALA A 27 -46.70 -27.12 -14.30
C ALA A 27 -46.12 -26.69 -15.65
N GLY A 28 -44.88 -27.01 -16.02
CA GLY A 28 -43.84 -27.82 -15.40
C GLY A 28 -42.71 -28.04 -16.43
N CYS A 29 -41.52 -28.38 -15.93
CA CYS A 29 -40.37 -28.96 -16.65
C CYS A 29 -39.76 -28.23 -17.87
N GLY A 30 -38.45 -27.92 -17.76
CA GLY A 30 -37.59 -27.48 -18.88
C GLY A 30 -37.19 -28.64 -19.80
N PRO A 31 -35.99 -28.65 -20.41
CA PRO A 31 -35.05 -27.57 -20.76
C PRO A 31 -34.80 -27.52 -22.30
N ARG A 32 -34.20 -26.43 -22.83
CA ARG A 32 -33.20 -26.49 -23.93
C ARG A 32 -32.71 -25.11 -24.39
N TYR A 33 -31.39 -25.04 -24.50
CA TYR A 33 -30.49 -24.21 -25.30
C TYR A 33 -31.06 -23.32 -26.42
N GLY A 34 -30.56 -22.08 -26.50
CA GLY A 34 -30.60 -21.24 -27.70
C GLY A 34 -30.00 -19.84 -27.48
N PRO A 35 -29.28 -19.22 -28.45
CA PRO A 35 -28.30 -18.16 -28.18
C PRO A 35 -28.66 -16.75 -28.68
N ARG A 36 -27.84 -15.79 -28.21
CA ARG A 36 -27.34 -14.57 -28.90
C ARG A 36 -28.21 -13.30 -29.04
N CYS A 37 -27.51 -12.21 -28.71
CA CYS A 37 -27.50 -10.86 -29.28
C CYS A 37 -28.49 -9.78 -28.76
N GLY A 38 -27.87 -8.71 -28.25
CA GLY A 38 -28.09 -7.37 -28.81
C GLY A 38 -28.62 -6.30 -27.85
N ALA A 39 -27.81 -5.26 -27.60
CA ALA A 39 -28.30 -3.90 -27.34
C ALA A 39 -27.17 -2.87 -27.57
N LEU A 40 -27.36 -2.06 -28.61
CA LEU A 40 -26.93 -0.64 -28.78
C LEU A 40 -27.74 0.26 -27.78
N PRO A 41 -27.77 1.62 -27.80
CA PRO A 41 -27.26 2.59 -28.80
C PRO A 41 -26.80 4.01 -28.33
N CYS A 42 -26.49 4.87 -29.34
CA CYS A 42 -26.67 6.34 -29.49
C CYS A 42 -25.63 7.32 -28.88
N ALA A 43 -25.24 8.47 -29.49
CA ALA A 43 -25.84 9.31 -30.55
C ALA A 43 -24.82 10.16 -31.37
N TRP A 44 -25.33 10.76 -32.45
CA TRP A 44 -24.83 11.59 -33.59
C TRP A 44 -24.46 13.06 -33.25
N PRO A 45 -24.12 14.02 -34.18
CA PRO A 45 -24.30 14.11 -35.67
C PRO A 45 -23.06 14.64 -36.46
N GLY A 46 -22.98 14.77 -37.80
CA GLY A 46 -23.90 14.62 -38.94
C GLY A 46 -23.56 15.70 -40.01
N ALA A 47 -23.35 15.32 -41.28
CA ALA A 47 -23.58 16.13 -42.49
C ALA A 47 -23.33 15.28 -43.77
N ALA A 48 -24.32 15.25 -44.66
CA ALA A 48 -24.33 14.66 -46.01
C ALA A 48 -24.29 15.82 -47.06
N PRO A 49 -24.41 15.67 -48.41
CA PRO A 49 -24.93 14.50 -49.15
C PRO A 49 -24.44 14.25 -50.62
N HIS A 50 -25.00 13.19 -51.24
CA HIS A 50 -25.22 12.89 -52.68
C HIS A 50 -24.00 12.83 -53.64
N GLY A 51 -23.86 11.90 -54.58
CA GLY A 51 -24.68 10.84 -55.14
C GLY A 51 -24.18 10.56 -56.57
N ALA A 52 -24.07 9.30 -56.99
CA ALA A 52 -24.25 8.82 -58.38
C ALA A 52 -23.73 7.38 -58.51
N GLU A 53 -24.62 6.51 -58.96
CA GLU A 53 -24.44 5.10 -59.24
C GLU A 53 -23.66 4.89 -60.55
N THR A 54 -22.96 3.77 -60.69
CA THR A 54 -23.05 2.88 -61.87
C THR A 54 -22.45 1.52 -61.55
N GLN A 55 -23.06 0.51 -62.15
CA GLN A 55 -23.01 -0.90 -61.78
C GLN A 55 -21.88 -1.67 -62.47
N SER A 56 -21.53 -2.79 -61.84
CA SER A 56 -21.25 -4.11 -62.44
C SER A 56 -19.83 -4.49 -62.91
N SER A 57 -19.23 -5.38 -62.11
CA SER A 57 -18.77 -6.75 -62.42
C SER A 57 -17.57 -7.02 -63.37
N SER A 58 -16.77 -8.00 -62.91
CA SER A 58 -15.82 -8.87 -63.64
C SER A 58 -14.46 -8.24 -63.94
N SER A 59 -13.30 -8.87 -63.77
CA SER A 59 -12.90 -10.24 -63.40
C SER A 59 -11.40 -10.20 -63.04
N GLU A 60 -10.97 -11.20 -62.28
CA GLU A 60 -9.60 -11.48 -61.86
C GLU A 60 -8.60 -11.54 -63.04
N GLU A 61 -7.35 -11.11 -62.79
CA GLU A 61 -6.13 -11.86 -63.18
C GLU A 61 -4.96 -11.47 -62.26
N MET A 62 -4.23 -12.49 -61.80
CA MET A 62 -3.12 -12.43 -60.83
C MET A 62 -1.78 -12.12 -61.51
N VAL A 63 -0.99 -11.21 -60.94
CA VAL A 63 0.46 -11.08 -61.23
C VAL A 63 1.25 -11.33 -59.93
N PRO A 64 2.29 -12.19 -59.91
CA PRO A 64 3.05 -12.44 -58.69
C PRO A 64 4.04 -11.29 -58.43
N ASN A 65 3.86 -10.57 -57.32
CA ASN A 65 4.85 -9.61 -56.81
C ASN A 65 6.11 -10.35 -56.34
N SER A 66 7.27 -9.95 -56.87
CA SER A 66 8.58 -10.38 -56.37
C SER A 66 8.81 -9.87 -54.93
N PRO A 67 9.44 -10.65 -54.03
CA PRO A 67 9.69 -10.23 -52.66
C PRO A 67 10.82 -9.18 -52.60
N SER A 68 10.54 -8.05 -51.94
CA SER A 68 11.52 -7.00 -51.64
C SER A 68 12.69 -7.55 -50.81
N PRO A 69 13.94 -7.06 -51.01
CA PRO A 69 15.09 -7.52 -50.23
C PRO A 69 14.90 -7.21 -48.73
N PRO A 70 15.38 -8.09 -47.83
CA PRO A 70 15.27 -7.87 -46.40
C PRO A 70 16.05 -6.60 -46.00
N PRO A 71 15.52 -5.78 -45.07
CA PRO A 71 16.20 -4.58 -44.62
C PRO A 71 17.56 -4.95 -44.01
N PRO A 72 18.60 -4.10 -44.18
CA PRO A 72 19.92 -4.37 -43.64
C PRO A 72 19.87 -4.57 -42.11
N PRO A 73 20.73 -5.42 -41.54
CA PRO A 73 20.72 -5.72 -40.12
C PRO A 73 20.92 -4.43 -39.33
N ARG A 74 19.96 -4.09 -38.47
CA ARG A 74 20.04 -2.93 -37.58
C ARG A 74 21.26 -3.09 -36.67
N VAL A 75 22.32 -2.32 -36.93
CA VAL A 75 23.52 -2.28 -36.09
C VAL A 75 23.20 -1.47 -34.86
N TYR A 76 22.97 -2.14 -33.73
CA TYR A 76 22.75 -1.49 -32.46
C TYR A 76 24.07 -1.05 -31.83
N LYS A 77 24.07 0.10 -31.16
CA LYS A 77 25.16 0.52 -30.27
C LYS A 77 25.45 -0.57 -29.23
N PRO A 78 26.70 -0.74 -28.74
CA PRO A 78 27.01 -1.72 -27.70
C PRO A 78 26.19 -1.49 -26.42
N CYS A 79 26.08 -2.51 -25.58
CA CYS A 79 25.35 -2.40 -24.31
C CYS A 79 25.98 -1.33 -23.42
N PHE A 80 25.23 -0.28 -23.07
CA PHE A 80 25.77 0.82 -22.24
C PHE A 80 26.10 0.41 -20.80
N VAL A 81 25.59 -0.73 -20.33
CA VAL A 81 25.86 -1.23 -18.97
C VAL A 81 27.18 -2.00 -18.87
N CYS A 82 27.50 -2.85 -19.87
CA CYS A 82 28.62 -3.79 -19.77
C CYS A 82 29.47 -3.92 -21.04
N SER A 83 29.19 -3.11 -22.05
CA SER A 83 29.87 -3.06 -23.35
C SER A 83 29.78 -4.34 -24.20
N ASP A 84 28.96 -5.32 -23.80
CA ASP A 84 28.68 -6.53 -24.60
C ASP A 84 27.79 -6.22 -25.82
N LYS A 85 27.68 -7.17 -26.75
CA LYS A 85 26.83 -7.05 -27.93
C LYS A 85 25.38 -6.79 -27.52
N SER A 86 24.81 -5.68 -27.98
CA SER A 86 23.42 -5.31 -27.73
C SER A 86 22.46 -6.16 -28.56
N SER A 87 21.28 -6.44 -28.00
CA SER A 87 20.17 -7.07 -28.73
C SER A 87 19.07 -6.06 -29.10
N GLY A 88 19.27 -4.77 -28.81
CA GLY A 88 18.31 -3.71 -29.06
C GLY A 88 18.17 -2.74 -27.89
N TYR A 89 17.13 -1.91 -27.93
CA TYR A 89 16.76 -1.01 -26.84
C TYR A 89 15.82 -1.72 -25.88
N HIS A 90 16.21 -1.83 -24.61
CA HIS A 90 15.38 -2.40 -23.55
C HIS A 90 15.29 -1.40 -22.41
N TYR A 91 14.07 -1.10 -21.96
CA TYR A 91 13.79 -0.14 -20.89
C TYR A 91 14.40 1.25 -21.15
N GLY A 92 14.43 1.68 -22.41
CA GLY A 92 14.92 3.00 -22.83
C GLY A 92 16.38 3.05 -23.31
N VAL A 93 17.18 2.00 -23.11
CA VAL A 93 18.63 2.04 -23.43
C VAL A 93 19.10 0.86 -24.25
N SER A 94 20.15 1.05 -25.06
CA SER A 94 20.79 -0.06 -25.76
C SER A 94 21.43 -1.03 -24.76
N SER A 95 20.98 -2.29 -24.75
CA SER A 95 21.47 -3.27 -23.79
C SER A 95 21.48 -4.71 -24.31
N CYS A 96 22.33 -5.55 -23.71
CA CYS A 96 22.35 -6.99 -24.00
C CYS A 96 21.25 -7.73 -23.24
N GLU A 97 20.89 -8.94 -23.69
CA GLU A 97 19.90 -9.79 -23.01
C GLU A 97 20.23 -10.06 -21.54
N GLY A 98 21.52 -10.15 -21.20
CA GLY A 98 21.96 -10.34 -19.81
C GLY A 98 21.59 -9.18 -18.89
N CYS A 99 21.82 -7.93 -19.32
CA CYS A 99 21.51 -6.74 -18.52
C CYS A 99 20.01 -6.42 -18.52
N LYS A 100 19.31 -6.65 -19.65
CA LYS A 100 17.85 -6.61 -19.73
C LYS A 100 17.20 -7.56 -18.71
N GLY A 101 17.59 -8.84 -18.73
CA GLY A 101 17.02 -9.83 -17.82
C GLY A 101 17.36 -9.57 -16.35
N PHE A 102 18.57 -9.09 -16.08
CA PHE A 102 19.01 -8.69 -14.75
C PHE A 102 18.17 -7.50 -14.22
N PHE A 103 18.03 -6.43 -15.00
CA PHE A 103 17.25 -5.25 -14.62
C PHE A 103 15.80 -5.63 -14.36
N ARG A 104 15.16 -6.35 -15.28
CA ARG A 104 13.78 -6.82 -15.13
C ARG A 104 13.55 -7.58 -13.81
N ARG A 105 14.39 -8.59 -13.50
CA ARG A 105 14.25 -9.39 -12.26
C ARG A 105 14.48 -8.55 -11.01
N SER A 106 15.43 -7.60 -11.08
CA SER A 106 15.74 -6.71 -9.96
C SER A 106 14.56 -5.81 -9.63
N ILE A 107 13.93 -5.21 -10.66
CA ILE A 107 12.79 -4.31 -10.48
C ILE A 107 11.52 -5.07 -10.06
N GLN A 108 11.16 -6.17 -10.74
CA GLN A 108 9.93 -6.92 -10.47
C GLN A 108 9.87 -7.49 -9.05
N LYS A 109 11.02 -7.91 -8.52
CA LYS A 109 11.13 -8.46 -7.15
C LYS A 109 11.58 -7.42 -6.12
N ASN A 110 11.65 -6.15 -6.52
CA ASN A 110 12.17 -5.05 -5.72
C ASN A 110 13.51 -5.36 -5.00
N MET A 111 14.41 -6.07 -5.69
CA MET A 111 15.64 -6.62 -5.12
C MET A 111 16.53 -5.51 -4.55
N VAL A 112 17.10 -5.79 -3.39
CA VAL A 112 18.09 -4.92 -2.74
C VAL A 112 19.41 -5.68 -2.66
N TYR A 113 20.43 -5.14 -3.33
CA TYR A 113 21.77 -5.71 -3.39
C TYR A 113 22.73 -4.98 -2.45
N THR A 114 23.79 -5.66 -2.01
CA THR A 114 24.87 -5.07 -1.21
C THR A 114 26.17 -5.11 -2.00
N CYS A 115 26.92 -4.01 -2.02
CA CYS A 115 28.31 -4.02 -2.47
C CYS A 115 29.22 -4.31 -1.27
N HIS A 116 30.18 -5.21 -1.45
CA HIS A 116 31.19 -5.56 -0.44
C HIS A 116 32.55 -4.86 -0.68
N ARG A 117 32.51 -3.74 -1.42
CA ARG A 117 33.65 -2.87 -1.76
C ARG A 117 33.16 -1.42 -1.70
N ASP A 118 33.82 -0.50 -2.40
CA ASP A 118 33.55 0.94 -2.36
C ASP A 118 32.42 1.40 -3.30
N LYS A 119 31.44 0.53 -3.60
CA LYS A 119 30.32 0.83 -4.51
C LYS A 119 30.74 1.36 -5.91
N ASN A 120 31.97 1.09 -6.34
CA ASN A 120 32.56 1.56 -7.61
C ASN A 120 33.03 0.42 -8.53
N CYS A 121 32.50 -0.80 -8.35
CA CYS A 121 32.97 -1.96 -9.11
C CYS A 121 32.80 -1.76 -10.62
N GLN A 122 33.88 -1.96 -11.39
CA GLN A 122 33.82 -1.90 -12.85
C GLN A 122 32.91 -2.98 -13.45
N ILE A 123 31.97 -2.57 -14.29
CA ILE A 123 31.01 -3.45 -14.97
C ILE A 123 31.37 -3.58 -16.45
N ASN A 124 31.84 -4.77 -16.85
CA ASN A 124 32.09 -5.12 -18.24
C ASN A 124 31.59 -6.55 -18.54
N LYS A 125 31.74 -7.03 -19.78
CA LYS A 125 31.26 -8.35 -20.20
C LYS A 125 31.69 -9.49 -19.27
N VAL A 126 32.93 -9.43 -18.77
CA VAL A 126 33.53 -10.46 -17.90
C VAL A 126 33.16 -10.24 -16.44
N THR A 127 33.18 -8.99 -15.96
CA THR A 127 33.03 -8.66 -14.53
C THR A 127 31.60 -8.39 -14.10
N ARG A 128 30.62 -8.26 -15.02
CA ARG A 128 29.25 -7.84 -14.71
C ARG A 128 28.52 -8.68 -13.66
N ASN A 129 28.91 -9.92 -13.42
CA ASN A 129 28.29 -10.77 -12.40
C ASN A 129 28.97 -10.68 -11.02
N ARG A 130 30.12 -9.99 -10.90
CA ARG A 130 30.89 -9.90 -9.65
C ARG A 130 30.22 -9.04 -8.58
N CYS A 131 29.46 -8.02 -8.97
CA CYS A 131 28.74 -7.15 -8.03
C CYS A 131 27.38 -6.75 -8.60
N GLN A 132 26.32 -7.30 -8.03
CA GLN A 132 24.94 -7.01 -8.44
C GLN A 132 24.54 -5.57 -8.11
N PHE A 133 24.99 -5.03 -6.97
CA PHE A 133 24.74 -3.64 -6.58
C PHE A 133 25.25 -2.65 -7.63
N CYS A 134 26.56 -2.70 -7.95
CA CYS A 134 27.15 -1.78 -8.92
C CYS A 134 26.57 -1.99 -10.33
N ARG A 135 26.16 -3.22 -10.67
CA ARG A 135 25.50 -3.48 -11.95
C ARG A 135 24.12 -2.83 -12.03
N LEU A 136 23.30 -2.94 -10.97
CA LEU A 136 21.96 -2.34 -10.94
C LEU A 136 22.05 -0.82 -10.89
N GLN A 137 22.98 -0.29 -10.09
CA GLN A 137 23.30 1.14 -10.09
C GLN A 137 23.69 1.61 -11.48
N LYS A 138 24.57 0.88 -12.18
CA LYS A 138 24.97 1.23 -13.55
C LYS A 138 23.80 1.21 -14.54
N CYS A 139 22.84 0.28 -14.38
CA CYS A 139 21.61 0.28 -15.18
C CYS A 139 20.83 1.59 -15.03
N PHE A 140 20.68 2.11 -13.82
CA PHE A 140 20.01 3.40 -13.58
C PHE A 140 20.83 4.58 -14.11
N GLU A 141 22.14 4.60 -13.87
CA GLU A 141 23.04 5.67 -14.37
C GLU A 141 22.99 5.84 -15.89
N VAL A 142 22.84 4.74 -16.64
CA VAL A 142 22.74 4.81 -18.11
C VAL A 142 21.32 5.11 -18.61
N GLY A 143 20.34 5.21 -17.71
CA GLY A 143 18.96 5.60 -18.02
C GLY A 143 17.97 4.46 -18.23
N MET A 144 18.19 3.25 -17.67
CA MET A 144 17.14 2.21 -17.69
C MET A 144 15.94 2.65 -16.84
N SER A 145 14.76 2.76 -17.46
CA SER A 145 13.52 3.16 -16.78
C SER A 145 12.91 2.01 -15.98
N LYS A 146 12.71 2.24 -14.67
CA LYS A 146 12.03 1.30 -13.76
C LYS A 146 10.55 1.13 -14.15
N GLU A 147 9.93 2.22 -14.57
CA GLU A 147 8.51 2.34 -14.91
C GLU A 147 8.15 1.54 -16.17
N ALA A 148 9.13 1.34 -17.07
CA ALA A 148 8.97 0.51 -18.26
C ALA A 148 8.89 -1.01 -17.95
N VAL A 149 9.14 -1.43 -16.71
CA VAL A 149 9.06 -2.83 -16.29
C VAL A 149 7.64 -3.17 -15.84
N ARG A 150 6.86 -3.84 -16.69
CA ARG A 150 5.53 -4.34 -16.34
C ARG A 150 5.60 -5.59 -15.43
N ASN A 151 4.69 -5.69 -14.46
CA ASN A 151 4.64 -6.81 -13.50
C ASN A 151 3.85 -8.04 -14.00
N ASP A 152 3.23 -7.96 -15.17
CA ASP A 152 2.30 -9.00 -15.62
C ASP A 152 2.98 -10.21 -16.27
N ARG A 153 3.05 -11.29 -15.50
CA ARG A 153 2.91 -12.65 -16.03
C ARG A 153 2.02 -13.48 -15.11
N ASN A 154 0.70 -13.33 -15.27
CA ASN A 154 -0.20 -14.46 -15.11
C ASN A 154 0.17 -15.49 -16.19
N LYS A 155 0.91 -16.55 -15.84
CA LYS A 155 1.10 -17.69 -16.74
C LYS A 155 0.96 -19.00 -15.96
N LYS A 156 -0.12 -19.72 -16.31
CA LYS A 156 -0.48 -21.09 -15.88
C LYS A 156 0.76 -21.97 -15.75
N LYS A 157 0.94 -22.59 -14.58
CA LYS A 157 2.04 -23.51 -14.27
C LYS A 157 2.03 -24.70 -15.23
N LYS A 158 3.18 -24.94 -15.85
CA LYS A 158 3.60 -26.26 -16.33
C LYS A 158 4.56 -26.78 -15.27
N GLU A 159 4.22 -27.90 -14.64
CA GLU A 159 5.02 -28.54 -13.61
C GLU A 159 6.34 -29.03 -14.21
N VAL A 160 7.46 -28.65 -13.60
CA VAL A 160 8.76 -29.31 -13.80
C VAL A 160 9.40 -29.47 -12.43
N LYS A 161 9.89 -30.68 -12.18
CA LYS A 161 10.33 -31.26 -10.91
C LYS A 161 11.77 -30.84 -10.56
N GLU A 162 11.93 -30.49 -9.28
CA GLU A 162 13.09 -30.51 -8.36
C GLU A 162 14.54 -30.43 -8.89
N GLU A 163 15.28 -29.44 -8.37
CA GLU A 163 16.55 -29.66 -7.66
C GLU A 163 16.59 -28.78 -6.40
N ALA A 164 16.86 -29.40 -5.25
CA ALA A 164 16.86 -28.78 -3.93
C ALA A 164 18.09 -27.88 -3.72
N ALA A 165 17.84 -26.57 -3.65
CA ALA A 165 18.72 -25.63 -2.97
C ALA A 165 17.85 -24.87 -1.96
N ASP A 166 18.24 -24.93 -0.68
CA ASP A 166 17.65 -24.28 0.49
C ASP A 166 17.36 -22.79 0.22
N SER A 167 16.22 -22.55 -0.41
CA SER A 167 15.64 -21.25 -0.66
C SER A 167 14.18 -21.40 -0.27
N PRO A 168 13.65 -20.56 0.62
CA PRO A 168 12.26 -20.68 1.06
C PRO A 168 11.36 -20.52 -0.17
N GLU A 169 10.85 -21.63 -0.70
CA GLU A 169 9.85 -21.63 -1.76
C GLU A 169 8.56 -21.06 -1.16
N LEU A 170 8.13 -19.88 -1.66
CA LEU A 170 6.85 -19.27 -1.30
C LEU A 170 5.77 -20.25 -1.72
N SER A 171 4.97 -20.69 -0.77
CA SER A 171 3.74 -21.39 -1.12
C SER A 171 2.86 -20.45 -1.96
N PRO A 172 2.11 -20.96 -2.95
CA PRO A 172 1.22 -20.12 -3.76
C PRO A 172 0.23 -19.30 -2.92
N ALA A 173 -0.24 -19.86 -1.80
CA ALA A 173 -1.13 -19.18 -0.87
C ALA A 173 -0.45 -18.01 -0.15
N LEU A 174 0.81 -18.16 0.27
CA LEU A 174 1.56 -17.10 0.93
C LEU A 174 1.90 -15.96 -0.04
N GLU A 175 2.21 -16.28 -1.30
CA GLU A 175 2.44 -15.28 -2.33
C GLU A 175 1.16 -14.49 -2.65
N GLU A 176 0.00 -15.15 -2.69
CA GLU A 176 -1.30 -14.49 -2.83
C GLU A 176 -1.60 -13.56 -1.64
N LEU A 177 -1.33 -13.99 -0.41
CA LEU A 177 -1.47 -13.15 0.80
C LEU A 177 -0.61 -11.89 0.69
N ILE A 178 0.68 -12.03 0.38
CA ILE A 178 1.60 -10.90 0.20
C ILE A 178 1.05 -9.91 -0.83
N GLN A 179 0.57 -10.40 -1.97
CA GLN A 179 0.02 -9.55 -3.04
C GLN A 179 -1.26 -8.82 -2.61
N LYS A 180 -2.17 -9.48 -1.89
CA LYS A 180 -3.40 -8.87 -1.38
C LYS A 180 -3.08 -7.76 -0.38
N VAL A 181 -2.19 -8.01 0.58
CA VAL A 181 -1.79 -7.01 1.58
C VAL A 181 -1.07 -5.83 0.93
N SER A 182 -0.13 -6.10 0.01
CA SER A 182 0.60 -5.07 -0.74
C SER A 182 -0.36 -4.15 -1.51
N ARG A 183 -1.31 -4.74 -2.24
CA ARG A 183 -2.34 -3.99 -2.98
C ARG A 183 -3.25 -3.18 -2.05
N ALA A 184 -3.74 -3.80 -0.98
CA ALA A 184 -4.58 -3.12 0.01
C ALA A 184 -3.88 -1.89 0.59
N HIS A 185 -2.58 -2.00 0.90
CA HIS A 185 -1.79 -0.88 1.40
C HIS A 185 -1.65 0.22 0.33
N GLN A 186 -1.23 -0.12 -0.89
CA GLN A 186 -1.00 0.86 -1.96
C GLN A 186 -2.28 1.61 -2.38
N GLU A 187 -3.43 0.92 -2.43
CA GLU A 187 -4.72 1.53 -2.77
C GLU A 187 -5.26 2.46 -1.68
N THR A 188 -4.89 2.22 -0.42
CA THR A 188 -5.35 3.02 0.72
C THR A 188 -4.30 4.04 1.20
N PHE A 189 -3.08 3.95 0.69
CA PHE A 189 -1.97 4.81 1.05
C PHE A 189 -0.99 4.92 -0.13
N PRO A 190 -1.15 5.94 -1.01
CA PRO A 190 -0.29 6.09 -2.18
C PRO A 190 1.17 6.32 -1.78
N SER A 191 2.12 5.84 -2.59
CA SER A 191 3.55 5.97 -2.30
C SER A 191 4.00 7.44 -2.44
N LEU A 192 5.03 7.85 -1.69
CA LEU A 192 5.53 9.23 -1.66
C LEU A 192 5.87 9.80 -3.05
N CYS A 193 6.38 8.96 -3.96
CA CYS A 193 6.77 9.36 -5.31
C CYS A 193 5.59 9.62 -6.26
N GLN A 194 4.37 9.23 -5.89
CA GLN A 194 3.16 9.40 -6.69
C GLN A 194 2.39 10.69 -6.35
N LEU A 195 2.81 11.39 -5.29
CA LEU A 195 2.11 12.57 -4.77
C LEU A 195 2.59 13.84 -5.45
N GLY A 196 1.64 14.67 -5.90
CA GLY A 196 1.91 16.06 -6.29
C GLY A 196 2.19 16.91 -5.05
N LYS A 197 3.46 17.07 -4.69
CA LYS A 197 3.87 17.75 -3.46
C LYS A 197 3.65 19.26 -3.54
N TYR A 198 3.10 19.85 -2.47
CA TYR A 198 3.02 21.29 -2.28
C TYR A 198 3.39 21.67 -0.85
N THR A 199 3.78 22.92 -0.64
CA THR A 199 4.20 23.45 0.67
C THR A 199 3.33 24.65 1.05
N MET A 200 3.33 24.99 2.35
CA MET A 200 2.72 26.23 2.84
C MET A 200 3.77 27.07 3.58
N SER A 201 3.64 28.39 3.52
CA SER A 201 4.55 29.33 4.20
C SER A 201 4.18 29.58 5.66
N SER A 202 2.99 29.17 6.12
CA SER A 202 2.53 29.40 7.49
C SER A 202 3.44 28.73 8.53
N SER A 203 3.74 29.46 9.60
CA SER A 203 4.41 28.99 10.84
C SER A 203 5.62 28.07 10.61
N ALA A 204 6.44 28.38 9.61
CA ALA A 204 7.55 27.53 9.18
C ALA A 204 8.86 27.75 9.95
N GLN A 205 9.03 28.91 10.60
CA GLN A 205 10.32 29.35 11.14
C GLN A 205 10.50 29.06 12.63
N HIS A 206 9.47 29.27 13.46
CA HIS A 206 9.54 29.09 14.91
C HIS A 206 8.43 28.15 15.40
N ARG A 207 8.72 27.39 16.46
CA ARG A 207 7.74 26.54 17.13
C ARG A 207 6.78 27.42 17.93
N VAL A 208 5.49 27.20 17.75
CA VAL A 208 4.40 27.75 18.55
C VAL A 208 3.64 26.58 19.19
N GLN A 209 2.79 26.87 20.18
CA GLN A 209 2.00 25.83 20.85
C GLN A 209 1.10 25.09 19.85
N LEU A 210 0.31 25.84 19.07
CA LEU A 210 -0.54 25.32 18.02
C LEU A 210 -0.79 26.43 16.98
N ASP A 211 -0.70 26.09 15.69
CA ASP A 211 -1.20 26.91 14.59
C ASP A 211 -2.60 26.39 14.20
N PRO A 212 -3.67 27.17 14.41
CA PRO A 212 -5.04 26.74 14.10
C PRO A 212 -5.25 26.34 12.63
N GLY A 213 -4.62 27.04 11.68
CA GLY A 213 -4.78 26.75 10.26
C GLY A 213 -4.07 25.46 9.85
N LEU A 214 -2.91 25.18 10.43
CA LEU A 214 -2.22 23.90 10.25
C LEU A 214 -2.98 22.76 10.93
N TRP A 215 -3.55 22.99 12.12
CA TRP A 215 -4.40 22.03 12.82
C TRP A 215 -5.64 21.66 12.00
N ASP A 216 -6.35 22.63 11.42
CA ASP A 216 -7.53 22.37 10.59
C ASP A 216 -7.20 21.45 9.41
N LYS A 217 -6.09 21.73 8.71
CA LYS A 217 -5.61 20.87 7.62
C LYS A 217 -5.16 19.50 8.10
N PHE A 218 -4.40 19.45 9.19
CA PHE A 218 -3.93 18.19 9.76
C PHE A 218 -5.10 17.30 10.19
N SER A 219 -6.07 17.84 10.91
CA SER A 219 -7.21 17.10 11.45
C SER A 219 -8.14 16.57 10.35
N GLU A 220 -8.33 17.34 9.26
CA GLU A 220 -9.00 16.88 8.04
C GLU A 220 -8.26 15.69 7.40
N LEU A 221 -6.94 15.80 7.24
CA LEU A 221 -6.10 14.76 6.64
C LEU A 221 -5.99 13.51 7.51
N ALA A 222 -5.92 13.67 8.83
CA ALA A 222 -5.92 12.58 9.80
C ALA A 222 -7.24 11.80 9.73
N THR A 223 -8.39 12.51 9.73
CA THR A 223 -9.72 11.90 9.56
C THR A 223 -9.80 11.08 8.28
N LYS A 224 -9.36 11.63 7.14
CA LYS A 224 -9.30 10.89 5.86
C LYS A 224 -8.37 9.68 5.94
N CYS A 225 -7.23 9.80 6.61
CA CYS A 225 -6.29 8.70 6.78
C CYS A 225 -6.88 7.57 7.64
N ILE A 226 -7.61 7.89 8.71
CA ILE A 226 -8.30 6.90 9.56
C ILE A 226 -9.33 6.11 8.74
N ILE A 227 -10.14 6.78 7.92
CA ILE A 227 -11.08 6.11 7.00
C ILE A 227 -10.32 5.14 6.08
N LYS A 228 -9.16 5.56 5.57
CA LYS A 228 -8.29 4.70 4.75
C LYS A 228 -7.64 3.55 5.52
N ILE A 229 -7.45 3.65 6.84
CA ILE A 229 -7.01 2.54 7.69
C ILE A 229 -8.12 1.51 7.85
N VAL A 230 -9.37 1.94 8.07
CA VAL A 230 -10.53 1.03 8.12
C VAL A 230 -10.72 0.33 6.76
N GLU A 231 -10.61 1.07 5.66
CA GLU A 231 -10.63 0.50 4.30
C GLU A 231 -9.50 -0.51 4.04
N PHE A 232 -8.31 -0.28 4.61
CA PHE A 232 -7.17 -1.19 4.54
C PHE A 232 -7.48 -2.48 5.30
N ALA A 233 -7.96 -2.35 6.55
CA ALA A 233 -8.32 -3.48 7.41
C ALA A 233 -9.33 -4.41 6.73
N LYS A 234 -10.42 -3.84 6.16
CA LYS A 234 -11.44 -4.61 5.43
C LYS A 234 -10.92 -5.37 4.21
N ARG A 235 -9.80 -4.94 3.62
CA ARG A 235 -9.16 -5.60 2.46
C ARG A 235 -8.19 -6.70 2.87
N LEU A 236 -7.84 -6.80 4.16
CA LEU A 236 -6.98 -7.87 4.65
C LEU A 236 -7.74 -9.21 4.63
N PRO A 237 -7.13 -10.28 4.11
CA PRO A 237 -7.75 -11.60 4.13
C PRO A 237 -8.10 -12.01 5.56
N GLY A 238 -9.35 -12.43 5.79
CA GLY A 238 -9.83 -12.92 7.09
C GLY A 238 -10.30 -11.85 8.08
N PHE A 239 -9.96 -10.57 7.91
CA PHE A 239 -10.33 -9.53 8.89
C PHE A 239 -11.85 -9.35 9.03
N THR A 240 -12.58 -9.31 7.91
CA THR A 240 -14.05 -9.13 7.93
C THR A 240 -14.80 -10.37 8.43
N ALA A 241 -14.11 -11.49 8.67
CA ALA A 241 -14.69 -12.70 9.22
C ALA A 241 -14.64 -12.75 10.75
N LEU A 242 -13.87 -11.86 11.39
CA LEU A 242 -13.87 -11.68 12.85
C LEU A 242 -15.18 -11.03 13.32
N SER A 243 -15.48 -11.14 14.61
CA SER A 243 -16.62 -10.45 15.20
C SER A 243 -16.50 -8.93 15.02
N ILE A 244 -17.63 -8.22 14.96
CA ILE A 244 -17.61 -6.75 14.82
C ILE A 244 -16.98 -6.09 16.04
N ALA A 245 -17.17 -6.67 17.23
CA ALA A 245 -16.52 -6.22 18.46
C ALA A 245 -14.99 -6.32 18.33
N ASP A 246 -14.47 -7.49 17.93
CA ASP A 246 -13.04 -7.69 17.73
C ASP A 246 -12.47 -6.79 16.64
N GLN A 247 -13.19 -6.59 15.53
CA GLN A 247 -12.77 -5.66 14.48
C GLN A 247 -12.61 -4.22 15.03
N ILE A 248 -13.54 -3.76 15.89
CA ILE A 248 -13.48 -2.44 16.52
C ILE A 248 -12.31 -2.38 17.51
N THR A 249 -12.16 -3.38 18.37
CA THR A 249 -11.06 -3.48 19.35
C THR A 249 -9.70 -3.41 18.67
N LEU A 250 -9.48 -4.22 17.63
CA LEU A 250 -8.23 -4.22 16.87
C LEU A 250 -7.97 -2.87 16.17
N LEU A 251 -9.00 -2.28 15.56
CA LEU A 251 -8.88 -0.99 14.89
C LEU A 251 -8.54 0.14 15.86
N LYS A 252 -9.24 0.24 17.00
CA LYS A 252 -8.96 1.25 18.03
C LYS A 252 -7.54 1.10 18.58
N ALA A 253 -7.14 -0.12 18.90
CA ALA A 253 -5.85 -0.39 19.52
C ALA A 253 -4.64 -0.18 18.58
N ALA A 254 -4.82 -0.28 17.25
CA ALA A 254 -3.74 -0.17 16.27
C ALA A 254 -3.79 1.09 15.39
N CYS A 255 -4.86 1.89 15.44
CA CYS A 255 -5.05 3.03 14.56
C CYS A 255 -3.85 3.99 14.59
N LEU A 256 -3.40 4.32 15.80
CA LEU A 256 -2.32 5.27 16.00
C LEU A 256 -0.96 4.69 15.56
N ASP A 257 -0.71 3.40 15.80
CA ASP A 257 0.47 2.68 15.29
C ASP A 257 0.55 2.80 13.76
N ILE A 258 -0.58 2.56 13.08
CA ILE A 258 -0.64 2.59 11.63
C ILE A 258 -0.50 4.02 11.09
N LEU A 259 -1.10 5.02 11.76
CA LEU A 259 -0.92 6.44 11.41
C LEU A 259 0.55 6.86 11.52
N MET A 260 1.20 6.52 12.63
CA MET A 260 2.60 6.87 12.89
C MET A 260 3.55 6.15 11.93
N LEU A 261 3.34 4.86 11.68
CA LEU A 261 4.14 4.12 10.70
C LEU A 261 3.99 4.72 9.30
N ARG A 262 2.75 5.00 8.87
CA ARG A 262 2.44 5.59 7.56
C ARG A 262 3.08 6.96 7.37
N ILE A 263 2.98 7.87 8.34
CA ILE A 263 3.59 9.20 8.19
C ILE A 263 5.13 9.13 8.22
N CYS A 264 5.71 8.20 8.98
CA CYS A 264 7.16 8.02 9.03
C CYS A 264 7.74 7.46 7.72
N THR A 265 6.99 6.66 6.95
CA THR A 265 7.41 6.24 5.60
C THR A 265 7.26 7.35 4.55
N ARG A 266 6.71 8.52 4.92
CA ARG A 266 6.62 9.72 4.08
C ARG A 266 7.71 10.76 4.39
N TYR A 267 8.69 10.39 5.20
CA TYR A 267 9.81 11.26 5.56
C TYR A 267 10.80 11.42 4.41
N THR A 268 11.19 12.66 4.12
CA THR A 268 12.25 13.00 3.17
C THR A 268 13.42 13.61 3.92
N LEU A 269 14.55 12.88 3.95
CA LEU A 269 15.73 13.22 4.76
C LEU A 269 16.39 14.55 4.33
N GLU A 270 16.49 14.81 3.03
CA GLU A 270 17.23 15.96 2.51
C GLU A 270 16.61 17.30 2.93
N GLN A 271 15.28 17.35 3.07
CA GLN A 271 14.54 18.56 3.45
C GLN A 271 14.03 18.52 4.89
N ASP A 272 14.26 17.43 5.64
CA ASP A 272 13.68 17.19 6.98
C ASP A 272 12.16 17.44 7.03
N THR A 273 11.43 16.80 6.10
CA THR A 273 9.99 17.02 5.87
C THR A 273 9.20 15.72 5.82
N MET A 274 7.90 15.80 6.12
CA MET A 274 6.93 14.71 5.95
C MET A 274 5.79 15.16 5.03
N THR A 275 5.35 14.25 4.16
CA THR A 275 4.29 14.53 3.16
C THR A 275 3.01 13.74 3.42
N PHE A 276 1.90 14.46 3.61
CA PHE A 276 0.57 13.88 3.78
C PHE A 276 -0.03 13.39 2.45
N SER A 277 -1.12 12.64 2.54
CA SER A 277 -1.72 11.94 1.39
C SER A 277 -2.31 12.83 0.31
N ASP A 278 -2.55 14.11 0.58
CA ASP A 278 -2.97 15.11 -0.42
C ASP A 278 -1.79 15.83 -1.09
N GLY A 279 -0.55 15.55 -0.66
CA GLY A 279 0.66 16.21 -1.13
C GLY A 279 1.17 17.34 -0.22
N LEU A 280 0.44 17.72 0.84
CA LEU A 280 0.90 18.72 1.80
C LEU A 280 2.21 18.26 2.42
N THR A 281 3.27 19.04 2.25
CA THR A 281 4.61 18.74 2.76
C THR A 281 4.97 19.75 3.83
N LEU A 282 5.18 19.26 5.06
CA LEU A 282 5.49 20.06 6.23
C LEU A 282 6.90 19.75 6.73
N ASN A 283 7.65 20.80 7.08
CA ASN A 283 8.92 20.64 7.77
C ASN A 283 8.70 20.27 9.25
N ARG A 284 9.77 19.94 9.97
CA ARG A 284 9.73 19.62 11.41
C ARG A 284 9.01 20.67 12.26
N THR A 285 9.26 21.96 12.04
CA THR A 285 8.62 23.05 12.79
C THR A 285 7.11 23.11 12.53
N GLN A 286 6.69 22.96 11.28
CA GLN A 286 5.28 22.94 10.91
C GLN A 286 4.56 21.71 11.45
N MET A 287 5.22 20.55 11.46
CA MET A 287 4.68 19.33 12.08
C MET A 287 4.42 19.53 13.57
N HIS A 288 5.35 20.18 14.29
CA HIS A 288 5.14 20.58 15.69
C HIS A 288 3.91 21.46 15.85
N ASN A 289 3.85 22.53 15.06
CA ASN A 289 2.80 23.55 15.12
C ASN A 289 1.43 23.02 14.68
N ALA A 290 1.38 21.95 13.87
CA ALA A 290 0.15 21.30 13.42
C ALA A 290 -0.52 20.41 14.49
N GLY A 291 0.08 20.29 15.69
CA GLY A 291 -0.52 19.57 16.82
C GLY A 291 0.32 18.41 17.35
N PHE A 292 1.42 18.01 16.69
CA PHE A 292 2.32 16.98 17.22
C PHE A 292 3.02 17.45 18.51
N GLY A 293 3.38 18.74 18.59
CA GLY A 293 4.03 19.31 19.77
C GLY A 293 5.29 18.51 20.18
N PRO A 294 5.42 18.09 21.46
CA PRO A 294 6.57 17.31 21.94
C PRO A 294 6.81 15.99 21.21
N LEU A 295 5.79 15.41 20.55
CA LEU A 295 5.96 14.16 19.79
C LEU A 295 6.81 14.32 18.55
N THR A 296 6.92 15.53 17.99
CA THR A 296 7.58 15.76 16.71
C THR A 296 8.98 15.16 16.68
N ASP A 297 9.79 15.41 17.70
CA ASP A 297 11.18 14.95 17.70
C ASP A 297 11.27 13.43 17.77
N LEU A 298 10.36 12.78 18.49
CA LEU A 298 10.28 11.32 18.58
C LEU A 298 9.83 10.69 17.25
N VAL A 299 8.81 11.25 16.61
CA VAL A 299 8.28 10.75 15.33
C VAL A 299 9.31 10.89 14.22
N PHE A 300 10.00 12.03 14.14
CA PHE A 300 11.09 12.22 13.18
C PHE A 300 12.31 11.33 13.47
N ALA A 301 12.66 11.14 14.75
CA ALA A 301 13.73 10.21 15.11
C ALA A 301 13.40 8.78 14.67
N PHE A 302 12.17 8.33 14.88
CA PHE A 302 11.69 7.03 14.43
C PHE A 302 11.71 6.92 12.90
N ALA A 303 11.25 7.94 12.17
CA ALA A 303 11.33 7.97 10.71
C ALA A 303 12.79 7.82 10.22
N GLY A 304 13.75 8.49 10.88
CA GLY A 304 15.18 8.31 10.63
C GLY A 304 15.67 6.88 10.86
N GLN A 305 15.14 6.19 11.87
CA GLN A 305 15.46 4.77 12.14
C GLN A 305 14.87 3.80 11.12
N LEU A 306 13.81 4.18 10.38
CA LEU A 306 13.24 3.38 9.30
C LEU A 306 14.08 3.45 8.02
N LEU A 307 14.83 4.55 7.78
CA LEU A 307 15.59 4.73 6.55
C LEU A 307 16.59 3.59 6.26
N PRO A 308 17.41 3.11 7.23
CA PRO A 308 18.34 2.00 6.99
C PRO A 308 17.66 0.65 6.71
N LEU A 309 16.36 0.54 7.00
CA LEU A 309 15.59 -0.67 6.70
C LEU A 309 15.25 -0.76 5.21
N GLU A 310 15.23 0.38 4.49
CA GLU A 310 14.87 0.47 3.08
C GLU A 310 13.52 -0.23 2.79
N MET A 311 12.55 -0.08 3.70
CA MET A 311 11.24 -0.73 3.60
C MET A 311 10.53 -0.30 2.33
N ASP A 312 9.86 -1.24 1.68
CA ASP A 312 8.96 -0.93 0.57
C ASP A 312 7.50 -0.98 1.01
N ASP A 313 6.60 -0.65 0.10
CA ASP A 313 5.16 -0.61 0.37
C ASP A 313 4.61 -1.98 0.82
N THR A 314 5.20 -3.08 0.35
CA THR A 314 4.79 -4.43 0.74
C THR A 314 5.18 -4.72 2.18
N GLU A 315 6.43 -4.44 2.57
CA GLU A 315 6.88 -4.60 3.95
C GLU A 315 6.14 -3.67 4.91
N THR A 316 5.87 -2.44 4.49
CA THR A 316 5.08 -1.47 5.27
C THR A 316 3.64 -1.94 5.44
N GLY A 317 3.01 -2.47 4.38
CA GLY A 317 1.67 -3.05 4.42
C GLY A 317 1.58 -4.27 5.33
N LEU A 318 2.55 -5.20 5.24
CA LEU A 318 2.62 -6.38 6.11
C LEU A 318 2.86 -5.97 7.57
N LEU A 319 3.76 -5.03 7.84
CA LEU A 319 3.99 -4.54 9.20
C LEU A 319 2.75 -3.83 9.78
N SER A 320 2.04 -3.05 8.95
CA SER A 320 0.76 -2.44 9.34
C SER A 320 -0.31 -3.50 9.66
N ALA A 321 -0.37 -4.57 8.88
CA ALA A 321 -1.29 -5.69 9.10
C ALA A 321 -0.95 -6.45 10.39
N ILE A 322 0.34 -6.65 10.69
CA ILE A 322 0.80 -7.28 11.94
C ILE A 322 0.46 -6.40 13.16
N CYS A 323 0.61 -5.06 13.07
CA CYS A 323 0.19 -4.16 14.15
C CYS A 323 -1.33 -4.20 14.39
N LEU A 324 -2.10 -4.32 13.31
CA LEU A 324 -3.57 -4.37 13.36
C LEU A 324 -4.08 -5.69 13.94
N ILE A 325 -3.65 -6.83 13.38
CA ILE A 325 -4.11 -8.16 13.77
C ILE A 325 -3.20 -8.63 14.91
N CYS A 326 -3.57 -8.40 16.17
CA CYS A 326 -2.74 -8.71 17.33
C CYS A 326 -3.62 -9.37 18.41
N GLY A 327 -3.29 -10.60 18.80
CA GLY A 327 -4.05 -11.36 19.82
C GLY A 327 -3.91 -10.81 21.25
N ASP A 328 -2.87 -10.00 21.50
CA ASP A 328 -2.59 -9.42 22.81
C ASP A 328 -3.50 -8.23 23.18
N ARG A 329 -4.51 -7.88 22.35
CA ARG A 329 -5.40 -6.77 22.67
C ARG A 329 -6.38 -7.18 23.77
N GLN A 330 -6.61 -6.26 24.71
CA GLN A 330 -7.65 -6.42 25.73
C GLN A 330 -9.03 -6.44 25.06
N ASP A 331 -9.99 -7.09 25.71
CA ASP A 331 -11.40 -7.16 25.28
C ASP A 331 -11.67 -7.83 23.93
N LEU A 332 -10.79 -8.75 23.51
CA LEU A 332 -11.07 -9.64 22.39
C LEU A 332 -11.99 -10.79 22.83
N GLU A 333 -13.03 -11.03 22.04
CA GLU A 333 -13.93 -12.18 22.18
C GLU A 333 -13.23 -13.47 21.71
N GLU A 334 -12.49 -13.41 20.59
CA GLU A 334 -11.83 -14.57 19.97
C GLU A 334 -10.30 -14.37 19.77
N PRO A 335 -9.50 -14.16 20.84
CA PRO A 335 -8.05 -13.85 20.71
C PRO A 335 -7.26 -14.92 19.97
N GLU A 336 -7.55 -16.21 20.18
CA GLU A 336 -6.90 -17.33 19.48
C GLU A 336 -7.18 -17.31 17.96
N GLN A 337 -8.33 -16.80 17.53
CA GLN A 337 -8.63 -16.64 16.10
C GLN A 337 -7.80 -15.50 15.50
N VAL A 338 -7.62 -14.41 16.24
CA VAL A 338 -6.77 -13.27 15.85
C VAL A 338 -5.31 -13.70 15.72
N GLU A 339 -4.78 -14.48 16.66
CA GLU A 339 -3.41 -15.01 16.59
C GLU A 339 -3.20 -15.89 15.36
N ARG A 340 -4.09 -16.84 15.11
CA ARG A 340 -4.06 -17.69 13.91
C ARG A 340 -4.13 -16.87 12.62
N LEU A 341 -4.79 -15.72 12.64
CA LEU A 341 -4.84 -14.80 11.51
C LEU A 341 -3.54 -13.99 11.33
N GLN A 342 -2.81 -13.71 12.42
CA GLN A 342 -1.55 -12.98 12.41
C GLN A 342 -0.36 -13.84 11.96
N GLU A 343 -0.31 -15.12 12.35
CA GLU A 343 0.77 -16.06 11.99
C GLU A 343 1.19 -16.03 10.51
N PRO A 344 0.27 -16.16 9.52
CA PRO A 344 0.66 -16.13 8.12
C PRO A 344 1.16 -14.76 7.65
N LEU A 345 0.81 -13.66 8.33
CA LEU A 345 1.34 -12.32 8.03
C LEU A 345 2.80 -12.19 8.48
N LEU A 346 3.14 -12.74 9.66
CA LEU A 346 4.52 -12.80 10.16
C LEU A 346 5.41 -13.62 9.22
N GLU A 347 4.93 -14.78 8.79
CA GLU A 347 5.63 -15.65 7.85
C GLU A 347 5.78 -14.98 6.47
N ALA A 348 4.73 -14.30 5.99
CA ALA A 348 4.76 -13.53 4.76
C ALA A 348 5.86 -12.45 4.79
N LEU A 349 5.93 -11.67 5.87
CA LEU A 349 6.97 -10.65 6.05
C LEU A 349 8.36 -11.27 6.10
N ARG A 350 8.54 -12.38 6.83
CA ARG A 350 9.82 -13.10 6.92
C ARG A 350 10.32 -13.54 5.56
N VAL A 351 9.48 -14.24 4.79
CA VAL A 351 9.88 -14.79 3.50
C VAL A 351 10.09 -13.68 2.47
N TYR A 352 9.21 -12.67 2.44
CA TYR A 352 9.34 -11.54 1.53
C TYR A 352 10.65 -10.77 1.76
N ALA A 353 10.94 -10.42 3.02
CA ALA A 353 12.14 -9.69 3.39
C ALA A 353 13.42 -10.43 3.00
N ARG A 354 13.49 -11.75 3.26
CA ARG A 354 14.64 -12.60 2.92
C ARG A 354 14.82 -12.73 1.41
N ARG A 355 13.73 -12.87 0.64
CA ARG A 355 13.78 -12.92 -0.82
C ARG A 355 14.26 -11.60 -1.44
N ARG A 356 13.80 -10.49 -0.89
CA ARG A 356 14.18 -9.14 -1.34
C ARG A 356 15.62 -8.80 -1.01
N ARG A 357 16.11 -9.25 0.16
CA ARG A 357 17.47 -9.03 0.68
C ARG A 357 18.18 -10.35 1.06
N PRO A 358 18.60 -11.19 0.10
CA PRO A 358 19.23 -12.48 0.41
C PRO A 358 20.51 -12.36 1.27
N SER A 359 21.27 -11.27 1.09
CA SER A 359 22.50 -11.00 1.84
C SER A 359 22.27 -10.36 3.22
N LYS A 360 21.04 -10.03 3.60
CA LYS A 360 20.70 -9.40 4.90
C LYS A 360 19.51 -10.12 5.56
N PRO A 361 19.66 -11.39 6.00
CA PRO A 361 18.56 -12.15 6.59
C PRO A 361 18.05 -11.58 7.93
N HIS A 362 18.87 -10.77 8.61
CA HIS A 362 18.56 -10.09 9.87
C HIS A 362 17.58 -8.91 9.71
N MET A 363 17.16 -8.57 8.48
CA MET A 363 16.24 -7.44 8.25
C MET A 363 14.82 -7.72 8.75
N PHE A 364 14.35 -8.96 8.67
CA PHE A 364 13.05 -9.36 9.22
C PHE A 364 12.93 -9.06 10.73
N PRO A 365 13.79 -9.59 11.62
CA PRO A 365 13.69 -9.29 13.04
C PRO A 365 13.91 -7.80 13.33
N ARG A 366 14.79 -7.10 12.58
CA ARG A 366 14.96 -5.65 12.74
C ARG A 366 13.70 -4.84 12.43
N MET A 367 12.93 -5.23 11.41
CA MET A 367 11.64 -4.60 11.11
C MET A 367 10.62 -4.90 12.21
N LEU A 368 10.56 -6.14 12.69
CA LEU A 368 9.61 -6.53 13.73
C LEU A 368 9.87 -5.79 15.06
N MET A 369 11.13 -5.59 15.43
CA MET A 369 11.50 -4.81 16.62
C MET A 369 11.12 -3.33 16.54
N LYS A 370 10.86 -2.77 15.34
CA LYS A 370 10.33 -1.41 15.23
C LYS A 370 8.90 -1.29 15.74
N ILE A 371 8.15 -2.39 15.88
CA ILE A 371 6.82 -2.37 16.49
C ILE A 371 6.91 -1.94 17.95
N THR A 372 7.94 -2.38 18.69
CA THR A 372 8.12 -1.99 20.09
C THR A 372 8.33 -0.49 20.25
N ASP A 373 9.21 0.09 19.42
CA ASP A 373 9.41 1.54 19.39
C ASP A 373 8.12 2.27 19.00
N LEU A 374 7.41 1.76 17.97
CA LEU A 374 6.16 2.32 17.47
C LEU A 374 5.06 2.36 18.54
N ARG A 375 4.90 1.28 19.31
CA ARG A 375 3.93 1.22 20.43
C ARG A 375 4.22 2.32 21.45
N GLY A 376 5.48 2.54 21.80
CA GLY A 376 5.87 3.62 22.72
C GLY A 376 5.57 5.02 22.17
N ILE A 377 5.69 5.23 20.86
CA ILE A 377 5.31 6.48 20.19
C ILE A 377 3.80 6.67 20.23
N SER A 378 3.03 5.61 19.94
CA SER A 378 1.58 5.64 19.93
C SER A 378 1.00 5.90 21.33
N THR A 379 1.56 5.33 22.40
CA THR A 379 1.14 5.64 23.77
C THR A 379 1.25 7.13 24.07
N LYS A 380 2.41 7.74 23.79
CA LYS A 380 2.59 9.19 23.92
C LYS A 380 1.71 9.98 22.94
N GLY A 381 1.41 9.40 21.79
CA GLY A 381 0.45 9.87 20.81
C GLY A 381 -0.95 10.04 21.37
N ALA A 382 -1.44 9.02 22.09
CA ALA A 382 -2.75 9.03 22.73
C ALA A 382 -2.79 10.07 23.86
N GLU A 383 -1.74 10.15 24.69
CA GLU A 383 -1.59 11.20 25.71
C GLU A 383 -1.62 12.61 25.08
N ARG A 384 -0.92 12.80 23.94
CA ARG A 384 -0.93 14.08 23.23
C ARG A 384 -2.33 14.43 22.74
N ALA A 385 -3.09 13.48 22.20
CA ALA A 385 -4.46 13.71 21.74
C ALA A 385 -5.36 14.26 22.85
N ILE A 386 -5.14 13.84 24.11
CA ILE A 386 -5.85 14.36 25.28
C ILE A 386 -5.45 15.81 25.55
N THR A 387 -4.15 16.10 25.67
CA THR A 387 -3.67 17.48 25.94
C THR A 387 -4.08 18.46 24.84
N LEU A 388 -4.14 17.99 23.59
CA LEU A 388 -4.48 18.79 22.43
C LEU A 388 -5.92 19.32 22.51
N LYS A 389 -6.84 18.62 23.21
CA LYS A 389 -8.23 19.08 23.42
C LYS A 389 -8.31 20.45 24.10
N MET A 390 -7.35 20.78 24.96
CA MET A 390 -7.32 22.05 25.67
C MET A 390 -6.71 23.19 24.84
N GLU A 391 -5.98 22.85 23.77
CA GLU A 391 -5.26 23.81 22.93
C GLU A 391 -6.03 24.17 21.66
N ILE A 392 -6.90 23.27 21.17
CA ILE A 392 -7.66 23.47 19.93
C ILE A 392 -8.82 24.46 20.14
N PRO A 393 -9.12 25.30 19.14
CA PRO A 393 -10.17 26.31 19.26
C PRO A 393 -11.61 25.73 19.24
N GLY A 394 -11.79 24.45 18.95
CA GLY A 394 -13.08 23.79 18.82
C GLY A 394 -13.05 22.31 19.23
N PRO A 395 -14.15 21.55 19.05
CA PRO A 395 -14.17 20.15 19.44
C PRO A 395 -13.24 19.30 18.57
N MET A 396 -12.65 18.26 19.18
CA MET A 396 -11.91 17.24 18.44
C MET A 396 -12.82 16.59 17.39
N PRO A 397 -12.36 16.38 16.13
CA PRO A 397 -13.17 15.71 15.12
C PRO A 397 -13.68 14.35 15.62
N PRO A 398 -14.97 14.01 15.38
CA PRO A 398 -15.61 12.86 16.03
C PRO A 398 -14.85 11.54 15.82
N LEU A 399 -14.39 11.28 14.61
CA LEU A 399 -13.68 10.04 14.27
C LEU A 399 -12.28 9.97 14.91
N ILE A 400 -11.57 11.11 15.03
CA ILE A 400 -10.28 11.15 15.73
C ILE A 400 -10.49 10.84 17.19
N ARG A 401 -11.49 11.46 17.82
CA ARG A 401 -11.88 11.17 19.20
C ARG A 401 -12.25 9.69 19.39
N GLU A 402 -13.15 9.16 18.57
CA GLU A 402 -13.65 7.79 18.71
C GLU A 402 -12.55 6.73 18.57
N MET A 403 -11.56 7.00 17.73
CA MET A 403 -10.47 6.07 17.43
C MET A 403 -9.26 6.20 18.33
N LEU A 404 -8.99 7.38 18.90
CA LEU A 404 -7.77 7.66 19.65
C LEU A 404 -8.00 7.85 21.15
N GLU A 405 -9.24 8.01 21.59
CA GLU A 405 -9.56 8.10 23.02
C GLU A 405 -9.90 6.71 23.56
N ASN A 406 -9.15 6.30 24.58
CA ASN A 406 -9.49 5.11 25.34
C ASN A 406 -10.57 5.49 26.37
N PRO A 407 -11.77 4.88 26.33
CA PRO A 407 -12.83 5.21 27.29
C PRO A 407 -12.42 4.89 28.73
N GLU A 408 -11.50 3.94 28.94
CA GLU A 408 -11.04 3.49 30.25
C GLU A 408 -10.12 4.48 30.98
N MET A 409 -9.56 5.47 30.28
CA MET A 409 -8.78 6.52 30.94
C MET A 409 -9.64 7.53 31.73
N PHE A 410 -10.97 7.36 31.70
CA PHE A 410 -11.95 8.24 32.34
C PHE A 410 -12.81 7.53 33.40
N GLU A 411 -12.42 6.37 33.91
CA GLU A 411 -12.92 5.97 35.23
C GLU A 411 -12.24 6.89 36.27
N GLU A 412 -12.80 8.09 36.46
CA GLU A 412 -12.58 8.88 37.67
C GLU A 412 -12.87 7.97 38.86
N GLU A 413 -11.90 7.81 39.75
CA GLU A 413 -12.16 7.21 41.07
C GLU A 413 -13.41 7.88 41.65
N PRO A 414 -14.39 7.11 42.17
CA PRO A 414 -15.53 7.70 42.85
C PRO A 414 -15.00 8.63 43.96
N PRO A 415 -15.62 9.80 44.17
CA PRO A 415 -15.15 10.75 45.17
C PRO A 415 -15.05 10.03 46.52
N PRO A 416 -13.97 10.27 47.30
CA PRO A 416 -13.81 9.61 48.59
C PRO A 416 -15.03 9.89 49.47
N ASP A 417 -15.57 8.82 50.06
CA ASP A 417 -16.70 8.92 50.98
C ASP A 417 -16.44 10.01 52.03
N PRO A 418 -17.44 10.85 52.36
CA PRO A 418 -17.29 11.85 53.40
C PRO A 418 -16.88 11.18 54.72
N PRO A 419 -15.97 11.80 55.49
CA PRO A 419 -15.49 11.18 56.73
C PRO A 419 -16.65 10.89 57.66
N ALA A 420 -16.71 9.65 58.14
CA ALA A 420 -17.71 9.21 59.11
C ALA A 420 -17.75 10.17 60.30
N ALA A 421 -18.95 10.68 60.62
CA ALA A 421 -19.15 11.54 61.77
C ALA A 421 -18.67 10.83 63.05
N PRO A 422 -17.96 11.52 63.96
CA PRO A 422 -17.50 10.90 65.18
C PRO A 422 -18.70 10.45 66.01
N ALA A 423 -18.69 9.18 66.42
CA ALA A 423 -19.65 8.66 67.38
C ALA A 423 -19.61 9.53 68.63
N SER A 424 -20.75 10.13 68.97
CA SER A 424 -20.90 10.92 70.19
C SER A 424 -20.79 10.01 71.41
N PRO A 425 -20.18 10.49 72.51
CA PRO A 425 -19.83 9.68 73.68
C PRO A 425 -21.02 9.13 74.46
#